data_AF-A0A2D7SLM7-F1
#
_entry.id   AF-A0A2D7SLM7-F1
#
_cell.length_a   1.000
_cell.length_b   1.000
_cell.length_c   1.000
_cell.angle_alpha   90.00
_cell.angle_beta   90.00
_cell.angle_gamma   90.00
#
_symmetry.space_group_name_H-M   'P 1'
#
loop_
_entity.id
_entity.type
_entity.pdbx_description
1 polymer ?
#
loop_
_entity_poly.entity_id
_entity_poly.type
_entity_poly.pdbx_seq_one_letter_code
_entity_poly.pdbx_strand_id
1 'polypeptide(L)'
;MNILKFLPILLSIILFSANSYAKETKYSCKPKSAAAVRSNGIQVFKITGKEKPVEITIKDGQGTDSGFFIVNKSKYEILDLGTGKAYAFDKNEPWTHIQDIFFLDNNVLSFILAANASITRYLCDEIK
;
A
#
# COMPACT_ATOMS: atom_id res chain seq x y z
N MET A 1 15.17 7.21 51.23
CA MET A 1 15.85 7.98 50.16
C MET A 1 16.28 7.08 49.01
N ASN A 2 15.35 6.34 48.38
CA ASN A 2 15.66 5.45 47.23
C ASN A 2 14.72 5.65 46.02
N ILE A 3 13.61 6.36 46.19
CA ILE A 3 12.61 6.58 45.13
C ILE A 3 13.13 7.55 44.05
N LEU A 4 13.96 8.54 44.43
CA LEU A 4 14.56 9.48 43.48
C LEU A 4 15.57 8.85 42.50
N LYS A 5 16.16 7.69 42.84
CA LYS A 5 17.15 7.01 41.99
C LYS A 5 16.52 6.33 40.76
N PHE A 6 15.25 5.96 40.85
CA PHE A 6 14.53 5.30 39.75
C PHE A 6 13.86 6.28 38.79
N LEU A 7 13.71 7.54 39.18
CA LEU A 7 13.14 8.60 38.34
C LEU A 7 13.87 8.78 36.99
N PRO A 8 15.22 8.83 36.92
CA PRO A 8 15.91 8.95 35.63
C PRO A 8 15.81 7.70 34.75
N ILE A 9 15.67 6.52 35.36
CA ILE A 9 15.48 5.24 34.64
C ILE A 9 14.07 5.18 34.05
N LEU A 10 13.07 5.63 34.80
CA LEU A 10 11.70 5.74 34.31
C LEU A 10 11.59 6.78 33.18
N LEU A 11 12.26 7.93 33.34
CA LEU A 11 12.28 8.98 32.31
C LEU A 11 12.95 8.51 31.02
N SER A 12 14.04 7.73 31.11
CA SER A 12 14.72 7.19 29.92
C SER A 12 13.83 6.18 29.17
N ILE A 13 13.12 5.29 29.86
CA ILE A 13 12.18 4.34 29.24
C ILE A 13 11.03 5.06 28.52
N ILE A 14 10.53 6.16 29.08
CA ILE A 14 9.48 6.97 28.46
C ILE A 14 10.02 7.73 27.23
N LEU A 15 11.26 8.22 27.27
CA LEU A 15 11.90 8.91 26.15
C LEU A 15 12.25 7.96 24.99
N PHE A 16 12.64 6.71 25.29
CA PHE A 16 12.95 5.70 24.27
C PHE A 16 11.71 5.12 23.58
N SER A 17 10.54 5.16 24.22
CA SER A 17 9.29 4.62 23.64
C SER A 17 8.54 5.60 22.74
N ALA A 18 8.96 6.86 22.66
CA ALA A 18 8.17 7.92 22.03
C ALA A 18 8.23 8.03 20.49
N ASN A 19 9.08 7.29 19.77
CA ASN A 19 9.33 7.60 18.34
C ASN A 19 9.47 6.38 17.41
N SER A 20 8.45 5.53 17.34
CA SER A 20 8.29 4.65 16.18
C SER A 20 6.93 4.90 15.54
N TYR A 21 6.76 6.06 14.91
CA TYR A 21 5.57 6.32 14.10
C TYR A 21 5.70 5.54 12.79
N ALA A 22 4.61 4.87 12.39
CA ALA A 22 4.51 4.24 11.07
C ALA A 22 4.79 5.27 9.98
N LYS A 23 5.77 4.99 9.12
CA LYS A 23 6.09 5.83 7.97
C LYS A 23 4.93 5.79 6.99
N GLU A 24 4.52 6.96 6.52
CA GLU A 24 3.50 7.10 5.47
C GLU A 24 4.16 7.67 4.21
N THR A 25 3.95 7.01 3.07
CA THR A 25 4.47 7.44 1.77
C THR A 25 3.33 7.55 0.77
N LYS A 26 3.26 8.67 0.05
CA LYS A 26 2.16 8.95 -0.89
C LYS A 26 2.64 8.83 -2.33
N TYR A 27 1.76 8.35 -3.20
CA TYR A 27 2.04 8.15 -4.61
C TYR A 27 0.87 8.62 -5.47
N SER A 28 1.19 9.18 -6.65
CA SER A 28 0.22 9.45 -7.71
C SER A 28 0.35 8.38 -8.78
N CYS A 29 -0.71 7.61 -8.99
CA CYS A 29 -0.69 6.42 -9.84
C CYS A 29 -1.50 6.65 -11.11
N LYS A 30 -0.93 6.31 -12.25
CA LYS A 30 -1.63 6.31 -13.53
C LYS A 30 -1.82 4.88 -14.02
N PRO A 31 -3.01 4.54 -14.55
CA PRO A 31 -3.17 3.25 -15.21
C PRO A 31 -2.21 3.17 -16.41
N LYS A 32 -1.66 1.99 -16.67
CA LYS A 32 -0.77 1.74 -17.80
C LYS A 32 -1.37 0.77 -18.81
N SER A 33 -2.06 -0.24 -18.31
CA SER A 33 -2.75 -1.25 -19.11
C SER A 33 -3.91 -1.81 -18.32
N ALA A 34 -5.02 -2.11 -18.98
CA ALA A 34 -6.14 -2.80 -18.37
C ALA A 34 -6.66 -3.92 -19.27
N ALA A 35 -7.22 -4.94 -18.66
CA ALA A 35 -7.97 -5.99 -19.34
C ALA A 35 -9.22 -6.33 -18.53
N ALA A 36 -10.29 -6.76 -19.20
CA ALA A 36 -11.49 -7.21 -18.53
C ALA A 36 -12.15 -8.36 -19.28
N VAL A 37 -12.74 -9.28 -18.51
CA VAL A 37 -13.54 -10.38 -19.06
C VAL A 37 -14.99 -9.91 -19.19
N ARG A 38 -15.57 -10.14 -20.35
CA ARG A 38 -16.96 -9.81 -20.70
C ARG A 38 -17.63 -11.03 -21.33
N SER A 39 -18.95 -10.97 -21.53
CA SER A 39 -19.72 -12.05 -22.16
C SER A 39 -19.23 -12.43 -23.56
N ASN A 40 -18.57 -11.50 -24.27
CA ASN A 40 -17.99 -11.71 -25.59
C ASN A 40 -16.47 -11.99 -25.59
N GLY A 41 -15.90 -12.34 -24.44
CA GLY A 41 -14.48 -12.72 -24.30
C GLY A 41 -13.63 -11.70 -23.52
N ILE A 42 -12.31 -11.82 -23.67
CA ILE A 42 -11.33 -10.95 -23.00
C ILE A 42 -11.13 -9.69 -23.84
N GLN A 43 -11.33 -8.53 -23.22
CA GLN A 43 -11.08 -7.22 -23.84
C GLN A 43 -9.87 -6.57 -23.19
N VAL A 44 -8.91 -6.14 -24.01
CA VAL A 44 -7.71 -5.41 -23.57
C VAL A 44 -7.90 -3.94 -23.92
N PHE A 45 -7.74 -3.07 -22.94
CA PHE A 45 -7.91 -1.63 -23.10
C PHE A 45 -6.54 -0.95 -23.18
N LYS A 46 -6.32 -0.22 -24.27
CA LYS A 46 -5.16 0.67 -24.38
C LYS A 46 -5.46 1.95 -23.62
N ILE A 47 -4.76 2.14 -22.52
CA ILE A 47 -4.85 3.34 -21.70
C ILE A 47 -4.24 4.52 -22.45
N THR A 48 -4.99 5.62 -22.53
CA THR A 48 -4.66 6.76 -23.42
C THR A 48 -3.93 7.89 -22.71
N GLY A 49 -3.81 7.82 -21.38
CA GLY A 49 -3.19 8.85 -20.53
C GLY A 49 -4.16 9.96 -20.12
N LYS A 50 -5.45 9.87 -20.49
CA LYS A 50 -6.52 10.81 -20.09
C LYS A 50 -7.26 10.35 -18.83
N GLU A 51 -6.97 9.16 -18.35
CA GLU A 51 -7.59 8.56 -17.19
C GLU A 51 -7.17 9.31 -15.91
N LYS A 52 -8.12 9.48 -14.98
CA LYS A 52 -7.82 10.18 -13.72
C LYS A 52 -6.79 9.36 -12.92
N PRO A 53 -5.75 10.00 -12.37
CA PRO A 53 -4.83 9.32 -11.48
C PRO A 53 -5.53 8.87 -10.21
N VAL A 54 -4.99 7.82 -9.60
CA VAL A 54 -5.41 7.29 -8.31
C VAL A 54 -4.35 7.65 -7.30
N GLU A 55 -4.75 8.13 -6.12
CA GLU A 55 -3.81 8.42 -5.05
C GLU A 55 -3.66 7.21 -4.15
N ILE A 56 -2.41 6.84 -3.90
CA ILE A 56 -2.05 5.73 -3.02
C ILE A 56 -1.30 6.26 -1.82
N THR A 57 -1.65 5.78 -0.63
CA THR A 57 -0.82 5.94 0.56
C THR A 57 -0.39 4.56 1.05
N ILE A 58 0.91 4.32 1.12
CA ILE A 58 1.47 3.15 1.80
C ILE A 58 1.81 3.58 3.22
N LYS A 59 1.23 2.89 4.19
CA LYS A 59 1.53 3.05 5.61
C LYS A 59 2.23 1.80 6.11
N ASP A 60 3.45 1.96 6.60
CA ASP A 60 4.21 0.86 7.19
C ASP A 60 3.51 0.35 8.46
N GLY A 61 3.70 -0.93 8.78
CA GLY A 61 3.22 -1.50 10.03
C GLY A 61 3.89 -0.87 11.25
N GLN A 62 3.18 -0.79 12.38
CA GLN A 62 3.73 -0.31 13.65
C GLN A 62 3.73 -1.46 14.67
N GLY A 63 4.91 -1.92 15.09
CA GLY A 63 5.01 -3.05 16.01
C GLY A 63 4.49 -4.36 15.39
N THR A 64 3.38 -4.88 15.92
CA THR A 64 2.68 -6.07 15.40
C THR A 64 1.59 -5.76 14.39
N ASP A 65 1.30 -4.47 14.14
CA ASP A 65 0.25 -4.07 13.21
C ASP A 65 0.69 -4.26 11.76
N SER A 66 -0.23 -4.78 10.94
CA SER A 66 -0.04 -4.90 9.49
C SER A 66 0.13 -3.55 8.82
N GLY A 67 0.96 -3.50 7.78
CA GLY A 67 1.01 -2.35 6.87
C GLY A 67 -0.28 -2.21 6.05
N PHE A 68 -0.54 -1.02 5.54
CA PHE A 68 -1.74 -0.74 4.74
C PHE A 68 -1.41 -0.09 3.41
N PHE A 69 -2.11 -0.54 2.38
CA PHE A 69 -2.14 0.05 1.06
C PHE A 69 -3.48 0.75 0.90
N ILE A 70 -3.50 2.08 0.90
CA ILE A 70 -4.73 2.87 0.86
C ILE A 70 -4.89 3.42 -0.55
N VAL A 71 -5.98 3.04 -1.22
CA VAL A 71 -6.33 3.49 -2.57
C VAL A 71 -7.49 4.49 -2.45
N ASN A 72 -7.22 5.78 -2.64
CA ASN A 72 -8.17 6.85 -2.35
C ASN A 72 -8.76 6.76 -0.92
N LYS A 73 -9.94 6.14 -0.75
CA LYS A 73 -10.63 5.94 0.53
C LYS A 73 -10.70 4.47 0.98
N SER A 74 -10.34 3.53 0.10
CA SER A 74 -10.39 2.10 0.40
C SER A 74 -9.07 1.65 1.00
N LYS A 75 -9.13 0.80 2.02
CA LYS A 75 -7.97 0.40 2.82
C LYS A 75 -7.73 -1.10 2.68
N TYR A 76 -6.56 -1.47 2.17
CA TYR A 76 -6.16 -2.85 1.93
C TYR A 76 -5.04 -3.22 2.89
N GLU A 77 -5.20 -4.32 3.63
CA GLU A 77 -4.18 -4.86 4.53
C GLU A 77 -3.07 -5.52 3.70
N ILE A 78 -1.82 -5.11 3.90
CA ILE A 78 -0.65 -5.66 3.19
C ILE A 78 -0.29 -7.01 3.81
N LEU A 79 -0.20 -8.02 2.96
CA LEU A 79 0.29 -9.35 3.26
C LEU A 79 1.57 -9.57 2.46
N ASP A 80 2.71 -9.55 3.14
CA ASP A 80 3.98 -9.98 2.57
C ASP A 80 4.15 -11.48 2.80
N LEU A 81 4.24 -12.24 1.70
CA LEU A 81 4.43 -13.69 1.74
C LEU A 81 5.92 -14.08 1.78
N GLY A 82 6.84 -13.12 1.89
CA GLY A 82 8.29 -13.37 1.93
C GLY A 82 8.89 -13.80 0.59
N THR A 83 8.14 -13.64 -0.50
CA THR A 83 8.52 -14.05 -1.87
C THR A 83 8.98 -12.89 -2.74
N GLY A 84 9.14 -11.70 -2.16
CA GLY A 84 9.44 -10.46 -2.89
C GLY A 84 8.23 -9.88 -3.63
N LYS A 85 7.04 -10.46 -3.45
CA LYS A 85 5.77 -9.95 -3.96
C LYS A 85 4.80 -9.79 -2.80
N ALA A 86 4.33 -8.57 -2.61
CA ALA A 86 3.29 -8.27 -1.63
C ALA A 86 1.91 -8.25 -2.30
N TYR A 87 0.91 -8.59 -1.49
CA TYR A 87 -0.51 -8.51 -1.83
C TYR A 87 -1.19 -7.58 -0.84
N ALA A 88 -2.28 -6.93 -1.25
CA ALA A 88 -3.12 -6.20 -0.31
C ALA A 88 -4.60 -6.48 -0.55
N PHE A 89 -5.34 -6.65 0.54
CA PHE A 89 -6.72 -7.10 0.50
C PHE A 89 -7.62 -6.36 1.49
N ASP A 90 -8.87 -6.10 1.10
CA ASP A 90 -9.91 -5.62 2.01
C ASP A 90 -10.89 -6.76 2.32
N LYS A 91 -10.98 -7.13 3.60
CA LYS A 91 -11.86 -8.20 4.07
C LYS A 91 -13.34 -7.92 3.81
N ASN A 92 -13.73 -6.65 3.67
CA ASN A 92 -15.10 -6.26 3.39
C ASN A 92 -15.41 -6.26 1.88
N GLU A 93 -14.39 -6.17 1.03
CA GLU A 93 -14.54 -6.16 -0.43
C GLU A 93 -13.67 -7.26 -1.07
N PRO A 94 -13.98 -8.56 -0.84
CA PRO A 94 -13.14 -9.66 -1.29
C PRO A 94 -12.97 -9.76 -2.80
N TRP A 95 -13.90 -9.18 -3.56
CA TRP A 95 -13.86 -9.08 -5.02
C TRP A 95 -12.90 -8.00 -5.55
N THR A 96 -12.32 -7.19 -4.66
CA THR A 96 -11.33 -6.17 -4.98
C THR A 96 -10.02 -6.48 -4.25
N HIS A 97 -8.92 -6.62 -4.99
CA HIS A 97 -7.63 -6.92 -4.37
C HIS A 97 -6.46 -6.39 -5.19
N ILE A 98 -5.35 -6.16 -4.49
CA ILE A 98 -4.12 -5.62 -5.03
C ILE A 98 -3.08 -6.73 -5.03
N GLN A 99 -2.42 -6.92 -6.16
CA GLN A 99 -1.40 -7.94 -6.33
C GLN A 99 -0.15 -7.35 -6.99
N ASP A 100 0.93 -8.13 -6.93
CA ASP A 100 2.17 -7.83 -7.65
C ASP A 100 2.65 -6.41 -7.32
N ILE A 101 2.66 -6.07 -6.04
CA ILE A 101 3.14 -4.79 -5.51
C ILE A 101 4.66 -4.86 -5.41
N PHE A 102 5.37 -4.05 -6.20
CA PHE A 102 6.84 -3.96 -6.17
C PHE A 102 7.32 -2.62 -6.73
N PHE A 103 8.58 -2.30 -6.47
CA PHE A 103 9.27 -1.16 -7.08
C PHE A 103 10.04 -1.61 -8.33
N LEU A 104 9.94 -0.82 -9.40
CA LEU A 104 10.80 -0.94 -10.57
C LEU A 104 12.19 -0.37 -10.26
N ASP A 105 13.18 -0.67 -11.11
CA ASP A 105 14.59 -0.25 -10.94
C ASP A 105 14.77 1.28 -10.81
N ASN A 106 13.80 2.06 -11.28
CA ASN A 106 13.79 3.53 -11.21
C ASN A 106 12.97 4.09 -10.01
N ASN A 107 12.69 3.27 -9.00
CA ASN A 107 11.87 3.59 -7.83
C ASN A 107 10.40 3.92 -8.13
N VAL A 108 9.90 3.60 -9.33
CA VAL A 108 8.47 3.71 -9.64
C VAL A 108 7.74 2.53 -9.00
N LEU A 109 6.74 2.81 -8.17
CA LEU A 109 5.87 1.79 -7.60
C LEU A 109 4.97 1.21 -8.70
N SER A 110 4.89 -0.11 -8.80
CA SER A 110 3.95 -0.80 -9.67
C SER A 110 3.08 -1.77 -8.88
N PHE A 111 1.80 -1.84 -9.25
CA PHE A 111 0.86 -2.83 -8.73
C PHE A 111 -0.22 -3.15 -9.74
N ILE A 112 -0.93 -4.25 -9.52
CA ILE A 112 -2.16 -4.61 -10.22
C ILE A 112 -3.34 -4.47 -9.26
N LEU A 113 -4.36 -3.72 -9.67
CA LEU A 113 -5.69 -3.73 -9.04
C LEU A 113 -6.61 -4.64 -9.85
N ALA A 114 -7.17 -5.64 -9.19
CA ALA A 114 -8.23 -6.47 -9.73
C ALA A 114 -9.56 -6.09 -9.06
N ALA A 115 -10.56 -5.77 -9.88
CA ALA A 115 -11.91 -5.43 -9.43
C ALA A 115 -12.94 -5.82 -10.50
N ASN A 116 -14.06 -6.42 -10.12
CA ASN A 116 -15.22 -6.64 -11.01
C ASN A 116 -14.87 -7.27 -12.38
N ALA A 117 -14.13 -8.38 -12.37
CA ALA A 117 -13.64 -9.07 -13.57
C ALA A 117 -12.77 -8.19 -14.51
N SER A 118 -12.16 -7.14 -13.96
CA SER A 118 -11.16 -6.31 -14.63
C SER A 118 -9.86 -6.31 -13.83
N ILE A 119 -8.74 -6.19 -14.54
CA ILE A 119 -7.41 -6.04 -13.99
C ILE A 119 -6.79 -4.79 -14.60
N THR A 120 -6.15 -3.97 -13.77
CA THR A 120 -5.46 -2.75 -14.23
C THR A 120 -4.11 -2.66 -13.57
N ARG A 121 -3.05 -2.52 -14.37
CA ARG A 121 -1.71 -2.21 -13.87
C ARG A 121 -1.54 -0.71 -13.73
N TYR A 122 -1.04 -0.31 -12.57
CA TYR A 122 -0.69 1.07 -12.27
C TYR A 122 0.83 1.23 -12.19
N LEU A 123 1.29 2.42 -12.58
CA LEU A 123 2.63 2.91 -12.34
C LEU A 123 2.49 4.21 -11.55
N CYS A 124 3.30 4.37 -10.52
CA CYS A 124 3.17 5.48 -9.60
C CYS A 124 4.48 6.17 -9.30
N ASP A 125 4.38 7.49 -9.26
CA ASP A 125 5.45 8.37 -8.84
C ASP A 125 5.19 8.80 -7.39
N GLU A 126 6.23 8.80 -6.57
CA GLU A 126 6.15 9.28 -5.19
C GLU A 126 5.82 10.78 -5.18
N ILE A 127 4.85 11.17 -4.35
CA ILE A 127 4.50 12.56 -4.10
C ILE A 127 5.40 13.03 -2.94
N LYS A 128 6.37 13.88 -3.25
CA LYS A 128 7.26 14.50 -2.26
C LYS A 128 6.58 15.64 -1.51
#